data_AF-A0A2V9X6W9-F1
#
_entry.id   AF-A0A2V9X6W9-F1
#
_cell.length_a   1.000
_cell.length_b   1.000
_cell.length_c   1.000
_cell.angle_alpha   90.00
_cell.angle_beta   90.00
_cell.angle_gamma   90.00
#
_symmetry.space_group_name_H-M   'P 1'
#
loop_
_entity.id
_entity.type
_entity.pdbx_description
1 polymer ?
#
loop_
_entity_poly.entity_id
_entity_poly.type
_entity_poly.pdbx_seq_one_letter_code
_entity_poly.pdbx_strand_id
1 'polypeptide(L)'
;MKNHLRNLTTDPRTARIAVICALALALAAPTFATSSSEVLRTLNSRGISGDFPQRTGEIVTVNFANTPSPIVVTWQGDVASAGRFLMSVSVNGQPCGAYGGSQIPYFLGTPTSNPIGYAPNGFNDISMQWVVLPSDGLVLGNNTIELCAGAHPTFNHGASFLLGFRTLTVRKGN
;
A
#
# COMPACT_ATOMS: atom_id res chain seq x y z
N MET A 1 -4.58 48.12 3.65
CA MET A 1 -4.84 46.67 3.80
C MET A 1 -4.86 46.14 5.25
N LYS A 2 -4.22 46.80 6.25
CA LYS A 2 -4.22 46.33 7.66
C LYS A 2 -5.57 46.47 8.41
N ASN A 3 -6.52 47.26 7.91
CA ASN A 3 -7.76 47.57 8.65
C ASN A 3 -8.92 46.60 8.37
N HIS A 4 -8.84 45.73 7.36
CA HIS A 4 -9.91 44.76 7.07
C HIS A 4 -9.81 43.44 7.84
N LEU A 5 -8.66 43.11 8.42
CA LEU A 5 -8.49 41.89 9.23
C LEU A 5 -8.99 42.04 10.67
N ARG A 6 -9.14 43.27 11.19
CA ARG A 6 -9.61 43.52 12.57
C ARG A 6 -11.13 43.39 12.76
N ASN A 7 -11.90 43.37 11.67
CA ASN A 7 -13.37 43.33 11.73
C ASN A 7 -13.98 41.92 11.61
N LEU A 8 -13.16 40.89 11.37
CA LEU A 8 -13.65 39.50 11.33
C LEU A 8 -13.87 38.92 12.74
N THR A 9 -13.37 39.57 13.79
CA THR A 9 -13.40 39.09 15.18
C THR A 9 -14.38 39.85 16.09
N THR A 10 -15.02 40.92 15.62
CA THR A 10 -15.93 41.77 16.44
C THR A 10 -17.41 41.45 16.25
N ASP A 11 -17.79 40.76 15.16
CA ASP A 11 -19.16 40.28 14.98
C ASP A 11 -19.31 38.86 15.57
N PRO A 12 -20.15 38.67 16.59
CA PRO A 12 -20.35 37.36 17.23
C PRO A 12 -20.89 36.29 16.27
N ARG A 13 -21.51 36.67 15.14
CA ARG A 13 -21.96 35.71 14.11
C ARG A 13 -20.79 35.15 13.31
N THR A 14 -19.85 36.02 12.92
CA THR A 14 -18.64 35.65 12.16
C THR A 14 -17.71 34.78 13.02
N ALA A 15 -17.57 35.11 14.30
CA ALA A 15 -16.82 34.29 15.26
C ALA A 15 -17.42 32.88 15.43
N ARG A 16 -18.76 32.76 15.51
CA ARG A 16 -19.44 31.46 15.60
C ARG A 16 -19.26 30.61 14.35
N ILE A 17 -19.36 31.19 13.16
CA ILE A 17 -19.15 30.48 11.89
C ILE A 17 -17.70 29.96 11.81
N ALA A 18 -16.72 30.79 12.16
CA ALA A 18 -15.31 30.39 12.17
C ALA A 18 -15.04 29.23 13.14
N VAL A 19 -15.65 29.25 14.33
CA VAL A 19 -15.55 28.16 15.32
C VAL A 19 -16.19 26.87 14.79
N ILE A 20 -17.37 26.94 14.16
CA ILE A 20 -18.04 25.76 13.58
C ILE A 20 -17.21 25.18 12.43
N CYS A 21 -16.65 26.00 11.55
CA CYS A 21 -15.77 25.53 10.49
C CYS A 21 -14.49 24.89 11.02
N ALA A 22 -13.86 25.48 12.05
CA ALA A 22 -12.68 24.91 12.70
C ALA A 22 -13.01 23.57 13.39
N LEU A 23 -14.19 23.47 14.02
CA LEU A 23 -14.66 22.23 14.65
C LEU A 23 -14.96 21.15 13.61
N ALA A 24 -15.58 21.50 12.47
CA ALA A 24 -15.83 20.58 11.36
C ALA A 24 -14.51 20.06 10.75
N LEU A 25 -13.50 20.92 10.59
CA LEU A 25 -12.17 20.52 10.13
C LEU A 25 -11.45 19.63 11.15
N ALA A 26 -11.57 19.93 12.45
CA ALA A 26 -11.00 19.12 13.51
C ALA A 26 -11.69 17.74 13.64
N LEU A 27 -13.01 17.67 13.43
CA LEU A 27 -13.79 16.43 13.43
C LEU A 27 -13.57 15.59 12.15
N ALA A 28 -13.18 16.22 11.03
CA ALA A 28 -12.82 15.53 9.79
C ALA A 28 -11.36 15.05 9.76
N ALA A 29 -10.45 15.67 10.52
CA ALA A 29 -9.04 15.26 10.56
C ALA A 29 -8.80 13.76 10.88
N PRO A 30 -9.52 13.10 11.81
CA PRO A 30 -9.27 11.68 12.12
C PRO A 30 -9.72 10.71 11.01
N THR A 31 -10.52 11.14 10.02
CA THR A 31 -10.92 10.25 8.90
C THR A 31 -9.87 10.14 7.80
N PHE A 32 -8.80 10.96 7.87
CA PHE A 32 -7.68 10.92 6.92
C PHE A 32 -6.38 10.37 7.51
N ALA A 33 -6.32 10.17 8.84
CA ALA A 33 -5.16 9.61 9.50
C ALA A 33 -5.20 8.08 9.45
N THR A 34 -4.40 7.46 8.58
CA THR A 34 -4.17 6.01 8.62
C THR A 34 -3.41 5.65 9.90
N SER A 35 -3.86 4.64 10.64
CA SER A 35 -3.19 4.22 11.88
C SER A 35 -1.76 3.78 11.58
N SER A 36 -0.81 3.97 12.50
CA SER A 36 0.56 3.48 12.33
C SER A 36 0.61 1.95 12.17
N SER A 37 -0.34 1.23 12.77
CA SER A 37 -0.49 -0.23 12.58
C SER A 37 -0.95 -0.64 11.18
N GLU A 38 -1.51 0.31 10.43
CA GLU A 38 -2.06 0.14 9.09
C GLU A 38 -1.06 0.56 7.99
N VAL A 39 0.17 0.93 8.38
CA VAL A 39 1.26 1.32 7.47
C VAL A 39 2.56 0.62 7.85
N LEU A 40 3.15 -0.11 6.91
CA LEU A 40 4.50 -0.65 7.01
C LEU A 40 5.39 0.05 6.00
N ARG A 41 6.45 0.72 6.47
CA ARG A 41 7.49 1.29 5.61
C ARG A 41 8.78 0.54 5.80
N THR A 42 9.38 0.09 4.69
CA THR A 42 10.65 -0.63 4.69
C THR A 42 11.71 0.18 3.96
N LEU A 43 12.88 0.33 4.60
CA LEU A 43 13.96 1.20 4.11
C LEU A 43 15.19 0.46 3.59
N ASN A 44 15.22 -0.87 3.69
CA ASN A 44 16.29 -1.69 3.17
C ASN A 44 15.89 -2.38 1.87
N SER A 45 16.87 -2.56 0.98
CA SER A 45 16.70 -3.37 -0.20
C SER A 45 16.72 -4.86 0.12
N ARG A 46 16.00 -5.65 -0.67
CA ARG A 46 15.95 -7.11 -0.54
C ARG A 46 15.68 -7.75 -1.90
N GLY A 47 16.34 -8.88 -2.15
CA GLY A 47 15.99 -9.79 -3.25
C GLY A 47 14.82 -10.70 -2.88
N ILE A 48 13.88 -10.84 -3.81
CA ILE A 48 12.86 -11.87 -3.81
C ILE A 48 13.18 -12.85 -4.94
N SER A 49 13.27 -14.13 -4.61
CA SER A 49 13.60 -15.22 -5.53
C SER A 49 12.54 -16.31 -5.50
N GLY A 50 12.41 -17.04 -6.60
CA GLY A 50 11.46 -18.14 -6.73
C GLY A 50 10.14 -17.76 -7.40
N ASP A 51 9.36 -18.79 -7.71
CA ASP A 51 8.11 -18.66 -8.45
C ASP A 51 6.99 -18.08 -7.62
N PHE A 52 6.17 -17.25 -8.26
CA PHE A 52 4.98 -16.72 -7.63
C PHE A 52 3.99 -17.84 -7.31
N PRO A 53 3.34 -17.81 -6.13
CA PRO A 53 3.47 -16.77 -5.10
C PRO A 53 4.42 -17.13 -3.94
N GLN A 54 5.35 -16.23 -3.61
CA GLN A 54 6.14 -16.28 -2.37
C GLN A 54 5.66 -15.21 -1.37
N ARG A 55 5.63 -15.57 -0.08
CA ARG A 55 5.37 -14.61 1.01
C ARG A 55 6.59 -13.72 1.22
N THR A 56 6.39 -12.41 1.26
CA THR A 56 7.52 -11.48 1.49
C THR A 56 7.78 -11.26 2.99
N GLY A 57 6.85 -11.60 3.88
CA GLY A 57 6.94 -11.25 5.30
C GLY A 57 6.61 -9.78 5.60
N GLU A 58 6.20 -9.00 4.61
CA GLU A 58 5.67 -7.64 4.83
C GLU A 58 4.21 -7.72 5.25
N ILE A 59 3.98 -7.50 6.54
CA ILE A 59 2.67 -7.68 7.18
C ILE A 59 2.20 -6.36 7.77
N VAL A 60 0.94 -6.02 7.49
CA VAL A 60 0.19 -4.93 8.11
C VAL A 60 -1.03 -5.51 8.84
N THR A 61 -1.39 -4.94 9.98
CA THR A 61 -2.57 -5.40 10.74
C THR A 61 -3.65 -4.34 10.73
N VAL A 62 -4.88 -4.76 10.49
CA VAL A 62 -6.06 -3.90 10.51
C VAL A 62 -7.10 -4.47 11.47
N ASN A 63 -7.66 -3.65 12.35
CA ASN A 63 -8.65 -4.08 13.34
C ASN A 63 -10.05 -3.54 13.04
N PHE A 64 -11.06 -4.42 12.97
CA PHE A 64 -12.47 -4.04 12.89
C PHE A 64 -13.18 -4.18 14.23
N ALA A 65 -13.76 -3.10 14.73
CA ALA A 65 -14.45 -3.07 16.02
C ALA A 65 -15.87 -3.67 15.98
N ASN A 66 -16.61 -3.48 14.89
CA ASN A 66 -18.05 -3.80 14.83
C ASN A 66 -18.39 -4.78 13.70
N THR A 67 -18.01 -4.44 12.47
CA THR A 67 -18.24 -5.25 11.28
C THR A 67 -17.06 -5.12 10.34
N PRO A 68 -16.61 -6.21 9.69
CA PRO A 68 -15.63 -6.10 8.61
C PRO A 68 -16.20 -5.21 7.50
N SER A 69 -15.46 -4.17 7.11
CA SER A 69 -15.74 -3.38 5.92
C SER A 69 -14.67 -3.66 4.85
N PRO A 70 -14.94 -3.36 3.57
CA PRO A 70 -13.91 -3.44 2.54
C PRO A 70 -12.66 -2.67 2.95
N ILE A 71 -11.48 -3.16 2.58
CA ILE A 71 -10.22 -2.43 2.74
C ILE A 71 -9.57 -2.20 1.38
N VAL A 72 -8.81 -1.13 1.29
CA VAL A 72 -7.93 -0.83 0.18
C VAL A 72 -6.50 -1.08 0.62
N VAL A 73 -5.86 -2.07 0.00
CA VAL A 73 -4.44 -2.36 0.22
C VAL A 73 -3.67 -1.69 -0.89
N THR A 74 -2.74 -0.81 -0.54
CA THR A 74 -1.88 -0.12 -1.50
C THR A 74 -0.44 -0.47 -1.16
N TRP A 75 0.28 -0.98 -2.15
CA TRP A 75 1.71 -1.19 -2.04
C TRP A 75 2.42 -0.29 -3.03
N GLN A 76 3.45 0.41 -2.55
CA GLN A 76 4.28 1.30 -3.33
C GLN A 76 5.74 0.96 -3.10
N GLY A 77 6.57 0.98 -4.13
CA GLY A 77 7.98 0.82 -3.91
C GLY A 77 8.84 0.80 -5.16
N ASP A 78 10.13 0.88 -4.89
CA ASP A 78 11.19 0.80 -5.88
C ASP A 78 11.43 -0.66 -6.29
N VAL A 79 11.36 -0.95 -7.58
CA VAL A 79 11.63 -2.28 -8.12
C VAL A 79 12.67 -2.24 -9.23
N ALA A 80 13.68 -3.10 -9.10
CA ALA A 80 14.62 -3.42 -10.16
C ALA A 80 14.42 -4.90 -10.53
N SER A 81 14.02 -5.15 -11.76
CA SER A 81 13.65 -6.50 -12.20
C SER A 81 13.96 -6.72 -13.68
N ALA A 82 14.51 -7.87 -14.02
CA ALA A 82 14.63 -8.34 -15.40
C ALA A 82 13.69 -9.52 -15.62
N GLY A 83 12.52 -9.27 -16.22
CA GLY A 83 11.51 -10.30 -16.51
C GLY A 83 10.12 -9.91 -16.02
N ARG A 84 9.20 -10.89 -15.97
CA ARG A 84 7.82 -10.68 -15.52
C ARG A 84 7.67 -11.13 -14.08
N PHE A 85 7.24 -10.24 -13.22
CA PHE A 85 7.03 -10.54 -11.81
C PHE A 85 5.58 -10.24 -11.44
N LEU A 86 5.06 -10.99 -10.48
CA LEU A 86 3.70 -10.87 -9.99
C LEU A 86 3.74 -10.45 -8.54
N MET A 87 2.76 -9.64 -8.13
CA MET A 87 2.50 -9.29 -6.74
C MET A 87 1.04 -9.51 -6.40
N SER A 88 0.77 -9.86 -5.16
CA SER A 88 -0.58 -10.05 -4.65
C SER A 88 -0.57 -9.86 -3.14
N VAL A 89 -1.72 -10.09 -2.52
CA VAL A 89 -1.91 -10.00 -1.08
C VAL A 89 -2.46 -11.31 -0.53
N SER A 90 -2.12 -11.61 0.71
CA SER A 90 -2.69 -12.68 1.52
C SER A 90 -3.43 -12.06 2.69
N VAL A 91 -4.65 -12.51 2.94
CA VAL A 91 -5.50 -12.05 4.06
C VAL A 91 -5.57 -13.17 5.07
N ASN A 92 -5.25 -12.90 6.34
CA ASN A 92 -5.39 -13.86 7.45
C ASN A 92 -4.74 -15.24 7.17
N GLY A 93 -3.58 -15.25 6.52
CA GLY A 93 -2.85 -16.48 6.20
C GLY A 93 -3.41 -17.30 5.02
N GLN A 94 -4.45 -16.82 4.34
CA GLN A 94 -4.97 -17.45 3.11
C GLN A 94 -3.90 -17.55 2.01
N PRO A 95 -4.05 -18.44 1.01
CA PRO A 95 -3.12 -18.55 -0.10
C PRO A 95 -2.91 -17.20 -0.80
N CYS A 96 -1.65 -16.87 -1.04
CA CYS A 96 -1.28 -15.72 -1.87
C CYS A 96 -1.87 -15.87 -3.28
N GLY A 97 -2.34 -14.77 -3.88
CA GLY A 97 -2.91 -14.81 -5.24
C GLY A 97 -4.40 -15.16 -5.30
N ALA A 98 -5.06 -15.44 -4.17
CA ALA A 98 -6.51 -15.67 -4.10
C ALA A 98 -7.33 -14.50 -4.69
N TYR A 99 -6.76 -13.30 -4.70
CA TYR A 99 -7.39 -12.06 -5.17
C TYR A 99 -6.78 -11.55 -6.50
N GLY A 100 -6.10 -12.44 -7.23
CA GLY A 100 -5.37 -12.13 -8.46
C GLY A 100 -3.95 -11.61 -8.22
N GLY A 101 -3.06 -11.93 -9.15
CA GLY A 101 -1.72 -11.36 -9.22
C GLY A 101 -1.72 -10.13 -10.11
N SER A 102 -1.25 -9.00 -9.60
CA SER A 102 -0.93 -7.82 -10.39
C SER A 102 0.46 -7.98 -10.97
N GLN A 103 0.58 -7.84 -12.29
CA GLN A 103 1.87 -7.90 -12.94
C GLN A 103 2.66 -6.62 -12.67
N ILE A 104 3.90 -6.77 -12.21
CA ILE A 104 4.86 -5.66 -12.18
C ILE A 104 5.13 -5.23 -13.62
N PRO A 105 4.98 -3.94 -13.96
CA PRO A 105 5.28 -3.44 -15.30
C PRO A 105 6.66 -3.93 -15.74
N TYR A 106 6.74 -4.43 -16.97
CA TYR A 106 8.01 -4.92 -17.47
C TYR A 106 8.91 -3.72 -17.79
N PHE A 107 9.88 -3.47 -16.92
CA PHE A 107 10.92 -2.47 -17.14
C PHE A 107 11.93 -3.06 -18.13
N LEU A 108 11.59 -2.95 -19.41
CA LEU A 108 12.45 -3.34 -20.52
C LEU A 108 13.84 -2.80 -20.29
N GLY A 109 14.74 -3.73 -20.07
CA GLY A 109 16.13 -3.46 -20.00
C GLY A 109 16.86 -4.67 -20.52
N THR A 110 17.78 -4.43 -21.46
CA THR A 110 18.61 -5.44 -22.09
C THR A 110 19.16 -6.41 -21.02
N PRO A 111 19.07 -7.73 -21.25
CA PRO A 111 19.63 -8.69 -20.32
C PRO A 111 21.14 -8.45 -20.26
N THR A 112 21.60 -7.85 -19.16
CA THR A 112 23.01 -7.87 -18.82
C THR A 112 23.34 -9.28 -18.32
N SER A 113 24.54 -9.77 -18.58
CA SER A 113 25.03 -11.11 -18.18
C SER A 113 25.10 -11.34 -16.66
N ASN A 114 24.46 -10.49 -15.86
CA ASN A 114 24.47 -10.54 -14.41
C ASN A 114 23.28 -11.39 -13.91
N PRO A 115 23.52 -12.49 -13.17
CA PRO A 115 22.47 -13.41 -12.71
C PRO A 115 21.51 -12.81 -11.68
N ILE A 116 21.83 -11.65 -11.12
CA ILE A 116 20.88 -10.82 -10.39
C ILE A 116 20.30 -9.86 -11.42
N GLY A 117 19.04 -10.08 -11.81
CA GLY A 117 18.32 -9.31 -12.83
C GLY A 117 18.13 -7.83 -12.47
N TYR A 118 19.23 -7.08 -12.45
CA TYR A 118 19.21 -5.63 -12.47
C TYR A 118 18.55 -5.23 -13.79
N ALA A 119 17.41 -4.55 -13.71
CA ALA A 119 16.99 -3.74 -14.84
C ALA A 119 18.17 -2.79 -15.15
N PRO A 120 18.70 -2.72 -16.39
CA PRO A 120 19.71 -1.74 -16.75
C PRO A 120 19.28 -0.29 -16.49
N ASN A 121 17.99 -0.06 -16.25
CA ASN A 121 17.41 1.25 -15.91
C ASN A 121 17.38 1.53 -14.40
N GLY A 122 17.86 0.60 -13.54
CA GLY A 122 17.87 0.76 -12.09
C GLY A 122 16.51 0.47 -11.42
N PHE A 123 16.29 1.09 -10.26
CA PHE A 123 15.03 1.01 -9.53
C PHE A 123 13.97 1.90 -10.19
N ASN A 124 12.76 1.36 -10.35
CA ASN A 124 11.59 2.07 -10.86
C ASN A 124 10.51 2.09 -9.78
N ASP A 125 9.90 3.25 -9.55
CA ASP A 125 8.79 3.37 -8.61
C ASP A 125 7.53 2.73 -9.22
N ILE A 126 6.86 1.89 -8.44
CA ILE A 126 5.61 1.24 -8.80
C ILE A 126 4.60 1.35 -7.68
N SER A 127 3.33 1.50 -8.07
CA SER A 127 2.20 1.49 -7.16
C SER A 127 1.20 0.44 -7.62
N MET A 128 0.76 -0.39 -6.69
CA MET A 128 -0.28 -1.40 -6.90
C MET A 128 -1.35 -1.26 -5.83
N GLN A 129 -2.58 -1.58 -6.20
CA GLN A 129 -3.72 -1.49 -5.30
C GLN A 129 -4.64 -2.70 -5.47
N TRP A 130 -5.14 -3.18 -4.34
CA TRP A 130 -6.15 -4.22 -4.24
C TRP A 130 -7.29 -3.73 -3.36
N VAL A 131 -8.50 -4.11 -3.72
CA VAL A 131 -9.68 -3.96 -2.86
C VAL A 131 -9.99 -5.34 -2.31
N VAL A 132 -10.00 -5.47 -0.98
CA VAL A 132 -10.34 -6.71 -0.28
C VAL A 132 -11.70 -6.52 0.38
N LEU A 133 -12.65 -7.37 0.03
CA LEU A 133 -14.02 -7.34 0.52
C LEU A 133 -14.16 -8.20 1.79
N PRO A 134 -15.22 -8.01 2.59
CA PRO A 134 -15.51 -8.91 3.71
C PRO A 134 -15.58 -10.39 3.32
N SER A 135 -16.12 -10.70 2.14
CA SER A 135 -16.19 -12.05 1.58
C SER A 135 -14.83 -12.72 1.34
N ASP A 136 -13.77 -11.92 1.29
CA ASP A 136 -12.41 -12.36 1.02
C ASP A 136 -11.72 -12.91 2.28
N GLY A 137 -12.44 -13.03 3.39
CA GLY A 137 -11.95 -13.61 4.64
C GLY A 137 -11.57 -12.58 5.70
N LEU A 138 -12.06 -11.33 5.58
CA LEU A 138 -11.94 -10.35 6.66
C LEU A 138 -12.88 -10.74 7.80
N VAL A 139 -12.36 -10.70 9.02
CA VAL A 139 -13.06 -11.07 10.25
C VAL A 139 -13.15 -9.90 11.21
N LEU A 140 -14.03 -10.03 12.22
CA LEU A 140 -14.06 -9.09 13.34
C LEU A 140 -12.73 -9.15 14.11
N GLY A 141 -12.26 -8.01 14.62
CA GLY A 141 -10.98 -7.93 15.32
C GLY A 141 -9.80 -7.80 14.37
N ASN A 142 -8.66 -8.40 14.74
CA ASN A 142 -7.41 -8.26 14.00
C ASN A 142 -7.40 -9.07 12.71
N ASN A 143 -7.03 -8.41 11.62
CA ASN A 143 -6.79 -9.01 10.32
C ASN A 143 -5.36 -8.72 9.88
N THR A 144 -4.67 -9.73 9.38
CA THR A 144 -3.29 -9.59 8.87
C THR A 144 -3.32 -9.56 7.37
N ILE A 145 -2.70 -8.53 6.79
CA ILE A 145 -2.54 -8.37 5.35
C ILE A 145 -1.06 -8.53 5.04
N GLU A 146 -0.71 -9.55 4.28
CA GLU A 146 0.67 -9.85 3.90
C GLU A 146 0.86 -9.67 2.39
N LEU A 147 1.97 -9.03 2.00
CA LEU A 147 2.36 -8.96 0.61
C LEU A 147 2.96 -10.28 0.13
N CYS A 148 2.58 -10.68 -1.07
CA CYS A 148 3.17 -11.81 -1.77
C CYS A 148 3.75 -11.35 -3.10
N ALA A 149 4.86 -11.94 -3.51
CA ALA A 149 5.46 -11.65 -4.79
C ALA A 149 6.29 -12.83 -5.31
N GLY A 150 6.68 -12.79 -6.58
CA GLY A 150 7.52 -13.83 -7.16
C GLY A 150 7.61 -13.72 -8.67
N ALA A 151 8.46 -14.56 -9.27
CA ALA A 151 8.59 -14.63 -10.71
C ALA A 151 7.34 -15.24 -11.36
N HIS A 152 6.99 -14.78 -12.56
CA HIS A 152 5.89 -15.39 -13.28
C HIS A 152 6.27 -16.83 -13.70
N PRO A 153 5.51 -17.86 -13.28
CA PRO A 153 5.92 -19.26 -13.41
C PRO A 153 6.13 -19.71 -14.87
N THR A 154 5.42 -19.08 -15.81
CA THR A 154 5.53 -19.39 -17.25
C THR A 154 6.64 -18.63 -17.99
N PHE A 155 7.00 -17.41 -17.59
CA PHE A 155 7.84 -16.52 -18.42
C PHE A 155 9.30 -16.42 -17.95
N ASN A 156 9.54 -16.59 -16.64
CA ASN A 156 10.86 -16.41 -16.04
C ASN A 156 10.94 -17.19 -14.73
N HIS A 157 10.62 -18.48 -14.81
CA HIS A 157 10.57 -19.39 -13.67
C HIS A 157 11.84 -19.31 -12.79
N GLY A 158 11.65 -19.25 -11.47
CA GLY A 158 12.72 -19.17 -10.48
C GLY A 158 13.54 -17.87 -10.51
N ALA A 159 13.19 -16.89 -11.37
CA ALA A 159 13.92 -15.64 -11.45
C ALA A 159 13.83 -14.82 -10.16
N SER A 160 14.70 -13.82 -10.06
CA SER A 160 14.76 -12.94 -8.90
C SER A 160 14.62 -11.48 -9.31
N PHE A 161 14.08 -10.66 -8.41
CA PHE A 161 14.01 -9.21 -8.54
C PHE A 161 14.37 -8.55 -7.21
N LEU A 162 14.72 -7.26 -7.26
CA LEU A 162 15.09 -6.47 -6.11
C LEU A 162 13.97 -5.49 -5.77
N LEU A 163 13.61 -5.48 -4.48
CA LEU A 163 12.79 -4.46 -3.85
C LEU A 163 13.71 -3.44 -3.16
N GLY A 164 13.47 -2.16 -3.37
CA GLY A 164 14.15 -1.05 -2.71
C GLY A 164 13.29 -0.48 -1.56
N PHE A 165 13.20 0.86 -1.49
CA PHE A 165 12.31 1.53 -0.55
C PHE A 165 10.86 1.21 -0.90
N ARG A 166 10.05 0.87 0.10
CA ARG A 166 8.65 0.49 -0.14
C ARG A 166 7.76 0.71 1.06
N THR A 167 6.48 0.83 0.78
CA THR A 167 5.43 1.05 1.76
C THR A 167 4.23 0.17 1.43
N LEU A 168 3.77 -0.61 2.40
CA LEU A 168 2.49 -1.30 2.38
C LEU A 168 1.52 -0.52 3.28
N THR A 169 0.39 -0.12 2.74
CA THR A 169 -0.64 0.64 3.45
C THR A 169 -1.98 -0.07 3.30
N VAL A 170 -2.72 -0.18 4.40
CA VAL A 170 -4.08 -0.72 4.42
C VAL A 170 -5.01 0.38 4.90
N ARG A 171 -6.07 0.68 4.15
CA ARG A 171 -7.08 1.65 4.55
C ARG A 171 -8.44 0.98 4.63
N LYS A 172 -9.17 1.21 5.72
CA LYS A 172 -10.56 0.80 5.82
C LYS A 172 -11.42 1.64 4.89
N GLY A 173 -12.37 1.01 4.21
CA GLY A 173 -13.50 1.68 3.60
C GLY A 173 -14.42 2.19 4.71
N ASN A 174 -14.78 3.47 4.60
CA ASN A 174 -15.77 4.13 5.45
C ASN A 174 -17.18 3.60 5.17
#